data_AF-A0A6B8LUX0-F1
#
_entry.id   AF-A0A6B8LUX0-F1
#
_cell.length_a   1.000
_cell.length_b   1.000
_cell.length_c   1.000
_cell.angle_alpha   90.00
_cell.angle_beta   90.00
_cell.angle_gamma   90.00
#
_symmetry.space_group_name_H-M   'P 1'
#
loop_
_entity.id
_entity.type
_entity.pdbx_description
1 polymer ?
#
loop_
_entity_poly.entity_id
_entity_poly.type
_entity_poly.pdbx_seq_one_letter_code
_entity_poly.pdbx_strand_id
1 'polypeptide(L)'
;MGEKTSIRQRVEAIKGVTRTWFEWTSAEQTESKLLVVEVDFDTDPNAPDYRGKTVSAIGETFDEVLAEGLHPEDDHPVLVSGLRIVPSRRG
;
A
#
# COMPACT_ATOMS: atom_id res chain seq x y z
N MET A 1 8.52 11.98 -21.58
CA MET A 1 8.20 10.58 -21.25
C MET A 1 7.99 10.57 -19.74
N GLY A 2 6.75 10.72 -19.28
CA GLY A 2 6.47 10.74 -17.84
C GLY A 2 6.64 9.32 -17.33
N GLU A 3 7.68 9.07 -16.53
CA GLU A 3 7.83 7.80 -15.82
C GLU A 3 6.59 7.66 -14.93
N LYS A 4 5.68 6.78 -15.33
CA LYS A 4 4.52 6.39 -14.53
C LYS A 4 5.06 5.67 -13.30
N THR A 5 5.33 6.43 -12.24
CA THR A 5 5.86 5.88 -11.00
C THR A 5 4.78 4.97 -10.41
N SER A 6 5.04 3.67 -10.33
CA SER A 6 4.08 2.69 -9.84
C SER A 6 3.79 2.95 -8.35
N ILE A 7 2.55 2.68 -7.89
CA ILE A 7 2.13 2.91 -6.49
C ILE A 7 3.13 2.37 -5.47
N ARG A 8 3.73 1.22 -5.78
CA ARG A 8 4.76 0.56 -4.98
C ARG A 8 6.00 1.43 -4.79
N GLN A 9 6.50 2.06 -5.85
CA GLN A 9 7.69 2.92 -5.78
C GLN A 9 7.45 4.16 -4.91
N ARG A 10 6.26 4.76 -5.01
CA ARG A 10 5.90 5.92 -4.18
C ARG A 10 5.75 5.53 -2.70
N VAL A 11 5.08 4.40 -2.43
CA VAL A 11 4.91 3.91 -1.06
C VAL A 11 6.23 3.43 -0.45
N GLU A 12 7.09 2.76 -1.22
CA GLU A 12 8.41 2.30 -0.75
C GLU A 12 9.38 3.45 -0.46
N ALA A 13 9.14 4.65 -1.01
CA ALA A 13 9.90 5.85 -0.68
C ALA A 13 9.55 6.43 0.71
N ILE A 14 8.45 5.99 1.34
CA ILE A 14 8.02 6.48 2.65
C ILE A 14 8.90 5.85 3.73
N LYS A 15 9.56 6.70 4.53
CA LYS A 15 10.40 6.25 5.65
C LYS A 15 9.58 5.42 6.64
N GLY A 16 10.07 4.22 6.92
CA GLY A 16 9.42 3.25 7.81
C GLY A 16 8.67 2.17 7.05
N VAL A 17 8.52 2.26 5.71
CA VAL A 17 8.11 1.13 4.87
C VAL A 17 9.33 0.24 4.61
N THR A 18 9.19 -1.06 4.84
CA THR A 18 10.24 -2.06 4.59
C THR A 18 10.02 -2.80 3.28
N ARG A 19 8.75 -3.03 2.88
CA ARG A 19 8.40 -3.80 1.69
C ARG A 19 6.97 -3.55 1.24
N THR A 20 6.70 -3.70 -0.05
CA THR A 20 5.34 -3.76 -0.59
C THR A 20 5.09 -4.99 -1.45
N TRP A 21 3.86 -5.54 -1.44
CA TRP A 21 3.41 -6.58 -2.36
C TRP A 21 1.90 -6.48 -2.62
N PHE A 22 1.44 -7.12 -3.68
CA PHE A 22 0.01 -7.26 -3.95
C PHE A 22 -0.48 -8.63 -3.50
N GLU A 23 -1.59 -8.66 -2.77
CA GLU A 23 -2.35 -9.87 -2.50
C GLU A 23 -3.61 -9.88 -3.36
N TRP A 24 -3.93 -11.05 -3.91
CA TRP A 24 -5.20 -11.23 -4.60
C TRP A 24 -6.28 -11.54 -3.57
N THR A 25 -7.34 -10.74 -3.57
CA THR A 25 -8.52 -10.99 -2.76
C THR A 25 -9.62 -11.52 -3.66
N SER A 26 -10.06 -12.73 -3.39
CA SER A 26 -11.23 -13.33 -4.05
C SER A 26 -12.47 -13.05 -3.19
N ALA A 27 -12.81 -11.78 -3.01
CA ALA A 27 -14.06 -11.41 -2.38
C ALA A 27 -15.13 -11.28 -3.49
N GLU A 28 -16.09 -12.20 -3.50
CA GLU A 28 -17.38 -12.11 -4.20
C GLU A 28 -17.31 -11.58 -5.65
N GLN A 29 -16.82 -12.43 -6.56
CA GLN A 29 -16.94 -12.29 -8.02
C GLN A 29 -16.14 -11.15 -8.69
N THR A 30 -15.35 -10.37 -7.92
CA THR A 30 -14.42 -9.38 -8.48
C THR A 30 -13.01 -9.66 -7.99
N GLU A 31 -12.11 -10.07 -8.89
CA GLU A 31 -10.68 -10.17 -8.59
C GLU A 31 -10.14 -8.78 -8.27
N SER A 32 -9.90 -8.54 -6.98
CA SER A 32 -9.34 -7.27 -6.50
C SER A 32 -7.93 -7.49 -5.98
N LYS A 33 -7.03 -6.54 -6.26
CA LYS A 33 -5.71 -6.51 -5.64
C LYS A 33 -5.76 -5.71 -4.35
N LEU A 34 -5.12 -6.24 -3.31
CA LEU A 34 -4.86 -5.54 -2.07
C LEU A 34 -3.39 -5.15 -2.05
N LEU A 35 -3.08 -3.87 -1.93
CA LEU A 35 -1.71 -3.45 -1.69
C LEU A 35 -1.37 -3.67 -0.21
N VAL A 36 -0.41 -4.55 0.05
CA VAL A 36 0.11 -4.76 1.39
C VAL A 36 1.44 -4.02 1.54
N VAL A 37 1.53 -3.24 2.62
CA VAL A 37 2.66 -2.40 2.97
C VAL A 37 3.19 -2.87 4.31
N GLU A 38 4.40 -3.42 4.31
CA GLU A 38 5.10 -3.78 5.54
C GLU A 38 5.88 -2.58 6.07
N VAL A 39 5.81 -2.38 7.38
CA VAL A 39 6.46 -1.27 8.07
C VAL A 39 7.40 -1.73 9.19
N ASP A 40 8.41 -0.92 9.52
CA ASP A 40 9.41 -1.22 10.56
C ASP A 40 8.95 -0.93 11.99
N PHE A 41 7.68 -0.56 12.16
CA PHE A 41 7.07 -0.11 13.41
C PHE A 41 5.72 -0.81 13.65
N ASP A 42 5.18 -0.70 14.86
CA ASP A 42 3.90 -1.32 15.20
C ASP A 42 2.71 -0.53 14.65
N THR A 43 1.71 -1.22 14.11
CA THR A 43 0.48 -0.61 13.57
C THR A 43 -0.62 -0.42 14.61
N ASP A 44 -0.48 -0.98 15.81
CA ASP A 44 -1.41 -0.77 16.93
C ASP A 44 -1.28 0.67 17.45
N PRO A 45 -2.35 1.49 17.42
CA PRO A 45 -2.32 2.86 17.96
C PRO A 45 -1.93 2.96 19.43
N ASN A 46 -2.02 1.86 20.20
CA ASN A 46 -1.64 1.79 21.60
C ASN A 46 -0.18 1.38 21.81
N ALA A 47 0.52 0.95 20.76
CA ALA A 47 1.92 0.58 20.85
C ALA A 47 2.83 1.83 20.94
N PRO A 48 3.93 1.76 21.73
CA PRO A 48 4.82 2.90 21.94
C PRO A 48 5.61 3.32 20.69
N ASP A 49 5.81 2.42 19.72
CA ASP A 49 6.45 2.72 18.42
C ASP A 49 5.40 2.99 17.32
N TYR A 50 4.14 3.23 17.67
CA TYR A 50 3.14 3.57 16.65
C TYR A 50 3.49 4.89 15.96
N ARG A 51 3.63 4.84 14.63
CA ARG A 51 3.92 6.01 13.80
C ARG A 51 2.70 6.41 12.98
N GLY A 52 1.68 6.95 13.65
CA GLY A 52 0.44 7.38 13.00
C GLY A 52 0.65 8.32 11.81
N LYS A 53 1.62 9.22 11.88
CA LYS A 53 1.98 10.10 10.73
C LYS A 53 2.43 9.32 9.50
N THR A 54 3.20 8.26 9.70
CA THR A 54 3.65 7.39 8.60
C THR A 54 2.48 6.57 8.04
N VAL A 55 1.60 6.06 8.90
CA VAL A 55 0.37 5.38 8.49
C VAL A 55 -0.52 6.29 7.63
N SER A 56 -0.71 7.54 8.06
CA SER A 56 -1.47 8.54 7.29
C SER A 56 -0.82 8.81 5.94
N ALA A 57 0.50 9.04 5.90
CA ALA A 57 1.21 9.31 4.65
C ALA A 57 1.11 8.16 3.62
N ILE A 58 1.11 6.90 4.09
CA ILE A 58 0.89 5.73 3.23
C ILE A 58 -0.53 5.75 2.65
N GLY A 59 -1.53 6.06 3.47
CA GLY A 59 -2.93 6.20 3.03
C GLY A 59 -3.11 7.32 2.01
N GLU A 60 -2.57 8.51 2.29
CA GLU A 60 -2.64 9.66 1.38
C GLU A 60 -1.97 9.35 0.03
N THR A 61 -0.79 8.72 0.05
CA THR A 61 -0.09 8.30 -1.17
C THR A 61 -0.91 7.29 -1.98
N PHE A 62 -1.60 6.38 -1.30
CA PHE A 62 -2.45 5.39 -1.95
C PHE A 62 -3.67 6.05 -2.62
N ASP A 63 -4.34 6.97 -1.92
CA ASP A 63 -5.49 7.71 -2.44
C ASP A 63 -5.09 8.62 -3.62
N GLU A 64 -3.95 9.29 -3.55
CA GLU A 64 -3.41 10.10 -4.66
C GLU A 64 -3.20 9.27 -5.92
N VAL A 65 -2.62 8.08 -5.80
CA VAL A 65 -2.36 7.22 -6.96
C VAL A 65 -3.65 6.64 -7.56
N LEU A 66 -4.65 6.33 -6.72
CA LEU A 66 -5.98 5.96 -7.21
C LEU A 66 -6.67 7.13 -7.94
N ALA A 67 -6.55 8.34 -7.41
CA ALA A 67 -7.12 9.55 -8.02
C ALA A 67 -6.43 9.95 -9.34
N GLU A 68 -5.14 9.67 -9.48
CA GLU A 68 -4.36 9.91 -10.71
C GLU A 68 -4.71 8.94 -11.86
N GLY A 69 -5.64 8.00 -11.66
CA GLY A 69 -6.11 7.07 -12.70
C GLY A 69 -5.07 6.01 -13.10
N LEU A 70 -4.07 5.78 -12.24
CA LEU A 70 -3.04 4.78 -12.46
C LEU A 70 -3.60 3.38 -12.18
N HIS A 71 -3.93 2.68 -13.26
CA HIS A 71 -4.14 1.24 -13.24
C HIS A 71 -2.83 0.54 -12.84
N PRO A 72 -2.86 -0.36 -11.85
CA PRO A 72 -1.70 -1.08 -11.31
C PRO A 72 -1.17 -2.09 -12.34
N GLU A 73 -0.40 -1.59 -13.31
CA GLU A 73 0.54 -2.29 -14.22
C GLU A 73 0.07 -3.50 -15.04
N ASP A 74 -1.16 -4.00 -14.86
CA ASP A 74 -1.70 -5.12 -15.65
C ASP A 74 -2.62 -4.63 -16.77
N ASP A 75 -2.51 -5.30 -17.92
CA ASP A 75 -3.30 -5.12 -19.16
C ASP A 75 -4.83 -5.33 -18.94
N HIS A 76 -5.22 -5.77 -17.75
CA HIS A 76 -6.59 -5.86 -17.29
C HIS A 76 -6.82 -4.82 -16.18
N PRO A 77 -7.94 -4.09 -16.16
CA PRO A 77 -8.28 -3.16 -15.09
C PRO A 77 -8.57 -3.95 -13.80
N VAL A 78 -7.53 -4.45 -13.16
CA VAL A 78 -7.61 -5.05 -11.84
C VAL A 78 -7.68 -3.89 -10.86
N LEU A 79 -8.87 -3.69 -10.30
CA LEU A 79 -9.11 -2.69 -9.29
C LEU A 79 -8.26 -3.05 -8.06
N VAL A 80 -7.35 -2.16 -7.68
CA VAL A 80 -6.75 -2.24 -6.34
C VAL A 80 -7.80 -1.67 -5.39
N SER A 81 -8.51 -2.57 -4.72
CA SER A 81 -9.70 -2.23 -3.91
C SER A 81 -9.35 -1.92 -2.46
N GLY A 82 -8.08 -2.04 -2.06
CA GLY A 82 -7.70 -1.72 -0.68
C GLY A 82 -6.21 -1.65 -0.41
N LEU A 83 -5.93 -1.13 0.78
CA LEU A 83 -4.61 -0.97 1.38
C LEU A 83 -4.58 -1.71 2.72
N ARG A 84 -3.51 -2.47 2.97
CA ARG A 84 -3.25 -3.11 4.26
C ARG A 84 -1.86 -2.76 4.73
N ILE A 85 -1.75 -2.20 5.93
CA ILE A 85 -0.46 -1.91 6.56
C ILE A 85 -0.23 -2.97 7.63
N VAL A 86 0.95 -3.60 7.59
CA VAL A 86 1.31 -4.67 8.53
C VAL A 86 2.69 -4.39 9.14
N PRO A 87 2.89 -4.68 10.44
CA PRO A 87 4.21 -4.57 11.03
C PRO A 87 5.11 -5.67 10.48
N SER A 88 6.39 -5.37 10.29
CA SER A 88 7.40 -6.35 9.92
C SER A 88 7.50 -7.39 11.03
N ARG A 89 7.29 -8.66 10.68
CA ARG A 89 7.44 -9.77 11.63
C ARG A 89 8.92 -10.01 11.92
N ARG A 90 9.57 -9.10 12.63
CA ARG A 90 10.80 -9.39 13.37
C ARG A 90 10.41 -10.10 14.67
N GLY A 91 10.26 -11.43 14.56
CA GLY A 91 10.43 -12.34 15.68
C GLY A 91 11.90 -12.63 15.91
#